data_AF-A0ABD2MLY1-F1
#
_entry.id   AF-A0ABD2MLY1-F1
#
_cell.length_a   1.000
_cell.length_b   1.000
_cell.length_c   1.000
_cell.angle_alpha   90.00
_cell.angle_beta   90.00
_cell.angle_gamma   90.00
#
_symmetry.space_group_name_H-M   'P 1'
#
loop_
_entity.id
_entity.type
_entity.pdbx_description
1 polymer ?
#
loop_
_entity_poly.entity_id
_entity_poly.type
_entity_poly.pdbx_seq_one_letter_code
_entity_poly.pdbx_strand_id
1 'polypeptide(L)' 'MAHVLLHCINTSIKSSEITNELLTNLLTPIPKIVNTCKASEFRPINSLPCVEKILESVVYA' A
#
# COMPACT_ATOMS: atom_id res chain seq x y z
N MET A 1 11.52 17.58 -10.44
CA MET A 1 11.27 16.14 -10.23
C MET A 1 9.81 15.80 -9.89
N ALA A 2 9.09 16.61 -9.09
CA ALA A 2 7.67 16.34 -8.78
C ALA A 2 6.74 16.17 -10.01
N HIS A 3 7.04 16.87 -11.11
CA HIS A 3 6.26 16.79 -12.36
C HIS A 3 6.33 15.43 -13.07
N VAL A 4 7.42 14.65 -12.90
CA VAL A 4 7.57 13.35 -13.59
C VAL A 4 6.71 12.30 -12.90
N LEU A 5 6.75 12.23 -11.56
CA LEU A 5 5.95 11.29 -10.80
C LEU A 5 4.44 11.53 -11.01
N LEU A 6 4.01 12.80 -10.94
CA LEU A 6 2.61 13.16 -11.20
C LEU A 6 2.18 12.82 -12.63
N HIS A 7 3.06 13.03 -13.61
CA HIS A 7 2.79 12.63 -14.99
C HIS A 7 2.63 11.11 -15.12
N CYS A 8 3.51 10.31 -14.52
CA CYS A 8 3.40 8.86 -14.50
C CYS A 8 2.09 8.37 -13.86
N ILE A 9 1.71 8.94 -12.71
CA ILE A 9 0.45 8.59 -12.02
C ILE A 9 -0.76 8.92 -12.90
N ASN A 10 -0.82 10.14 -13.45
CA ASN A 10 -1.93 10.57 -14.29
C ASN A 10 -2.04 9.74 -15.57
N THR A 11 -0.91 9.35 -16.16
CA THR A 11 -0.88 8.49 -17.35
C THR A 11 -1.35 7.08 -17.01
N SER A 12 -0.90 6.49 -15.90
CA SER A 12 -1.35 5.17 -15.41
C SER A 12 -2.86 5.12 -15.16
N ILE A 13 -3.43 6.17 -14.52
CA ILE A 13 -4.87 6.27 -14.30
C ILE A 13 -5.62 6.37 -15.63
N LYS A 14 -5.11 7.17 -16.59
CA LYS A 14 -5.73 7.33 -17.92
C LYS A 14 -5.67 6.04 -18.76
N SER A 15 -4.56 5.31 -18.71
CA SER A 15 -4.41 4.05 -19.45
C SER A 15 -5.06 2.86 -18.74
N SER A 16 -5.51 3.02 -17.49
CA SER A 16 -5.97 1.92 -16.62
C SER A 16 -4.91 0.83 -16.42
N GLU A 17 -3.64 1.18 -16.54
CA GLU A 17 -2.51 0.27 -16.37
C GLU A 17 -1.87 0.52 -15.01
N ILE A 18 -2.09 -0.41 -14.09
CA ILE A 18 -1.48 -0.41 -12.75
C ILE A 18 -0.62 -1.67 -12.64
N THR A 19 0.60 -1.50 -12.14
CA THR A 19 1.53 -2.62 -11.92
C THR A 19 1.02 -3.53 -10.80
N ASN A 20 1.15 -4.85 -10.94
CA ASN A 20 0.66 -5.82 -9.96
C ASN A 20 1.26 -5.62 -8.56
N GLU A 21 2.46 -5.05 -8.48
CA GLU A 21 3.13 -4.69 -7.25
C GLU A 21 2.32 -3.67 -6.44
N LEU A 22 1.62 -2.74 -7.09
CA LEU A 22 0.74 -1.75 -6.45
C LEU A 22 -0.63 -2.33 -6.08
N LEU A 23 -0.94 -3.54 -6.56
CA LEU A 23 -2.15 -4.30 -6.20
C LEU A 23 -1.86 -5.32 -5.09
N THR A 24 -0.58 -5.54 -4.76
CA THR A 24 -0.14 -6.59 -3.84
C THR A 24 0.32 -5.98 -2.53
N ASN A 25 -0.43 -6.27 -1.46
CA ASN A 25 -0.15 -5.75 -0.13
C ASN A 25 0.65 -6.73 0.74
N LEU A 26 1.72 -6.25 1.38
CA LEU A 26 2.47 -7.01 2.36
C LEU A 26 1.79 -6.94 3.73
N LEU A 27 1.26 -8.07 4.18
CA LEU A 27 0.70 -8.21 5.51
C LEU A 27 1.77 -8.68 6.50
N THR A 28 2.09 -7.83 7.46
CA THR A 28 3.01 -8.18 8.56
C THR A 28 2.19 -8.60 9.78
N PRO A 29 2.34 -9.83 10.29
CA PRO A 29 1.68 -10.25 11.51
C PRO A 29 2.36 -9.61 12.72
N ILE A 30 1.62 -8.80 13.49
CA ILE A 30 2.12 -8.19 14.73
C ILE A 30 1.39 -8.81 15.93
N PRO A 31 2.11 -9.28 16.98
CA PRO A 31 1.49 -9.86 18.15
C PRO A 31 0.70 -8.80 18.95
N LYS A 32 -0.53 -9.14 19.35
CA LYS A 32 -1.37 -8.34 20.28
C LYS A 32 -0.90 -8.47 21.72
N ILE A 33 -0.34 -9.63 22.05
CA ILE A 33 0.13 -10.02 23.38
C ILE A 33 1.60 -10.41 23.25
N VAL A 34 2.44 -9.90 24.15
CA VAL A 34 3.88 -10.18 24.12
C VAL A 34 4.11 -11.68 24.30
N ASN A 35 5.01 -12.27 23.47
CA ASN A 35 5.40 -13.68 23.50
C ASN A 35 4.29 -14.71 23.23
N THR A 36 3.30 -14.37 22.39
CA THR A 36 2.30 -15.35 21.94
C THR A 36 2.73 -16.16 20.72
N CYS A 37 2.34 -17.44 20.69
CA CYS A 37 2.45 -18.33 19.54
C CYS A 37 1.08 -18.66 18.91
N LYS A 38 -0.02 -18.05 19.39
CA LYS A 38 -1.37 -18.31 18.89
C LYS A 38 -1.68 -17.38 17.72
N ALA A 39 -1.97 -17.94 16.55
CA ALA A 39 -2.27 -17.16 15.34
C ALA A 39 -3.40 -16.13 15.52
N SER A 40 -4.45 -16.45 16.31
CA SER A 40 -5.57 -15.54 16.61
C SER A 40 -5.17 -14.27 17.40
N GLU A 41 -4.02 -14.32 18.06
CA GLU A 41 -3.46 -13.24 18.85
C GLU A 41 -2.51 -12.34 18.03
N PHE A 42 -2.37 -12.58 16.73
CA PHE A 42 -1.71 -11.65 15.80
C PHE A 42 -2.73 -10.74 15.12
N ARG A 43 -2.32 -9.51 14.79
CA ARG A 43 -3.05 -8.61 13.87
C ARG A 43 -2.31 -8.60 12.55
N PRO A 44 -3.00 -8.78 11.41
CA PRO A 44 -2.41 -8.45 10.12
C PRO A 44 -2.32 -6.92 10.05
N ILE A 45 -1.12 -6.39 9.90
CA ILE A 45 -0.90 -4.97 9.61
C ILE A 45 -0.54 -4.84 8.14
N ASN A 46 -1.31 -4.04 7.42
CA ASN A 46 -1.00 -3.71 6.04
C ASN A 46 0.10 -2.64 6.02
N SER A 47 1.25 -2.97 5.44
CA SER A 47 2.34 -2.03 5.23
C SER A 47 2.33 -1.53 3.80
N LEU A 48 1.52 -0.50 3.54
CA LEU A 48 1.45 0.18 2.25
C LEU A 48 2.81 0.87 1.93
N PRO A 49 3.42 0.61 0.76
CA PRO A 49 4.50 1.41 0.22
C PRO A 49 4.15 2.91 0.18
N CYS A 50 5.15 3.78 0.29
CA CYS A 50 4.95 5.24 0.33
C CYS A 50 4.16 5.76 -0.90
N VAL A 51 4.40 5.18 -2.08
CA VAL A 51 3.72 5.54 -3.32
C VAL A 51 2.22 5.26 -3.25
N GLU A 52 1.82 4.14 -2.64
CA GLU A 52 0.39 3.80 -2.48
C GLU A 52 -0.31 4.76 -1.54
N LYS A 53 0.34 5.20 -0.46
CA LYS A 53 -0.23 6.23 0.44
C LYS A 53 -0.44 7.57 -0.26
N ILE A 54 0.47 7.93 -1.17
CA ILE A 54 0.33 9.14 -2.00
C ILE A 54 -0.83 8.95 -2.98
N LEU A 55 -0.95 7.79 -3.61
CA LEU A 55 -2.05 7.49 -4.54
C LEU A 55 -3.41 7.51 -3.82
N GLU A 56 -3.52 6.88 -2.66
CA GLU A 56 -4.72 6.95 -1.81
C GLU A 56 -5.08 8.41 -1.51
N SER A 57 -4.11 9.23 -1.12
CA SER A 57 -4.34 10.66 -0.84
C SER A 57 -4.80 11.44 -2.08
N VAL A 58 -4.38 11.07 -3.29
CA VAL A 58 -4.78 11.74 -4.53
C VAL A 58 -6.18 11.30 -5.00
N VAL A 59 -6.53 10.04 -4.82
CA VAL A 59 -7.84 9.49 -5.24
C VAL A 59 -8.95 9.83 -4.25
N TYR A 60 -8.64 9.86 -2.95
CA TYR A 60 -9.62 10.15 -1.88
C TYR A 60 -9.68 11.63 -1.45
N ALA A 61 -8.94 12.53 -2.10
CA ALA A 61 -9.06 13.98 -1.91
C ALA A 61 -10.19 14.58 -2.75
#